data_AF-A0A7S8E7Y3-F1
#
_entry.id   AF-A0A7S8E7Y3-F1
#
_cell.length_a   1.000
_cell.length_b   1.000
_cell.length_c   1.000
_cell.angle_alpha   90.00
_cell.angle_beta   90.00
_cell.angle_gamma   90.00
#
_symmetry.space_group_name_H-M   'P 1'
#
loop_
_entity.id
_entity.type
_entity.pdbx_description
1 polymer ?
#
loop_
_entity_poly.entity_id
_entity_poly.type
_entity_poly.pdbx_seq_one_letter_code
_entity_poly.pdbx_strand_id
1 'polypeptide(L)'
;MIAINIPVTVVIPPVADAGNDQVIYGDSTSLETVLLDGSNSIDEDGIIVNYNWAENSIEIATGVSPQIALAVGIHTITLTVTDVDGLTNTDTITITVFE
;
A
#
# COMPACT_ATOMS: atom_id res chain seq x y z
N MET A 1 -44.90 -0.92 21.02
CA MET A 1 -43.47 -0.84 20.64
C MET A 1 -43.41 -0.72 19.13
N ILE A 2 -42.97 0.42 18.60
CA ILE A 2 -42.67 0.55 17.17
C ILE A 2 -41.21 0.15 17.02
N ALA A 3 -40.93 -0.94 16.32
CA ALA A 3 -39.57 -1.29 15.94
C ALA A 3 -39.14 -0.30 14.87
N ILE A 4 -38.24 0.63 15.21
CA ILE A 4 -37.59 1.48 14.22
C ILE A 4 -36.54 0.62 13.54
N ASN A 5 -36.80 0.24 12.28
CA ASN A 5 -35.82 -0.45 11.45
C ASN A 5 -34.89 0.60 10.83
N ILE A 6 -33.83 0.98 11.54
CA ILE A 6 -32.78 1.83 10.97
C ILE A 6 -32.00 0.96 9.97
N PRO A 7 -31.85 1.38 8.70
CA PRO A 7 -30.94 0.68 7.79
C PRO A 7 -29.52 0.81 8.34
N VAL A 8 -28.94 -0.32 8.73
CA VAL A 8 -27.51 -0.39 9.06
C VAL A 8 -26.77 -0.30 7.74
N THR A 9 -26.04 0.78 7.51
CA THR A 9 -25.06 0.84 6.41
C THR A 9 -23.95 -0.14 6.77
N VAL A 10 -23.70 -1.11 5.87
CA VAL A 10 -22.52 -1.97 5.99
C VAL A 10 -21.34 -1.12 5.55
N VAL A 11 -20.34 -0.96 6.42
CA VAL A 11 -19.04 -0.39 6.07
C VAL A 11 -18.13 -1.51 5.57
N ILE A 12 -17.51 -1.33 4.42
CA ILE A 12 -16.56 -2.31 3.87
C ILE A 12 -15.13 -1.80 4.00
N PRO A 13 -14.15 -2.68 4.30
CA PRO A 13 -12.75 -2.26 4.30
C PRO A 13 -12.28 -1.92 2.89
N PRO A 14 -11.26 -1.06 2.73
CA PRO A 14 -10.67 -0.79 1.44
C PRO A 14 -10.02 -2.06 0.85
N VAL A 15 -9.76 -2.06 -0.44
CA VAL A 15 -8.93 -3.03 -1.14
C VAL A 15 -7.59 -2.38 -1.43
N ALA A 16 -6.54 -2.93 -0.83
CA ALA A 16 -5.16 -2.54 -1.12
C ALA A 16 -4.72 -3.18 -2.45
N ASP A 17 -4.05 -2.41 -3.28
CA ASP A 17 -3.31 -2.89 -4.46
C ASP A 17 -1.96 -2.17 -4.44
N ALA A 18 -0.90 -2.92 -4.17
CA ALA A 18 0.48 -2.44 -4.10
C ALA A 18 1.19 -2.44 -5.47
N GLY A 19 0.50 -2.87 -6.52
CA GLY A 19 1.03 -3.04 -7.87
C GLY A 19 1.65 -4.42 -8.10
N ASN A 20 2.39 -4.54 -9.20
CA ASN A 20 3.10 -5.77 -9.54
C ASN A 20 4.50 -5.79 -8.91
N ASP A 21 5.05 -7.00 -8.74
CA ASP A 21 6.46 -7.21 -8.44
C ASP A 21 7.36 -6.47 -9.43
N GLN A 22 8.46 -5.91 -8.94
CA GLN A 22 9.39 -5.12 -9.75
C GLN A 22 10.78 -5.73 -9.81
N VAL A 23 11.45 -5.52 -10.94
CA VAL A 23 12.88 -5.83 -11.12
C VAL A 23 13.61 -4.57 -11.55
N ILE A 24 14.59 -4.17 -10.76
CA ILE A 24 15.38 -2.95 -10.95
C ILE A 24 16.83 -3.35 -11.20
N TYR A 25 17.47 -2.74 -12.20
CA TYR A 25 18.89 -2.95 -12.51
C TYR A 25 19.63 -1.67 -12.19
N GLY A 26 20.49 -1.74 -11.19
CA GLY A 26 21.25 -0.62 -10.67
C GLY A 26 22.69 -0.57 -11.14
N ASP A 27 23.45 0.36 -10.57
CA ASP A 27 24.90 0.30 -10.60
C ASP A 27 25.45 -0.33 -9.30
N SER A 28 26.61 -0.98 -9.39
CA SER A 28 27.25 -1.71 -8.27
C SER A 28 27.62 -0.86 -7.04
N THR A 29 27.20 0.41 -6.96
CA THR A 29 27.72 1.37 -6.00
C THR A 29 26.70 2.22 -5.25
N SER A 30 25.39 2.13 -5.56
CA SER A 30 24.42 3.05 -4.97
C SER A 30 23.04 2.45 -4.65
N LEU A 31 22.21 3.26 -3.97
CA LEU A 31 20.81 2.95 -3.75
C LEU A 31 20.04 3.25 -5.04
N GLU A 32 19.15 2.34 -5.41
CA GLU A 32 18.33 2.48 -6.60
C GLU A 32 17.00 3.13 -6.29
N THR A 33 16.62 4.06 -7.15
CA THR A 33 15.31 4.71 -7.10
C THR A 33 14.23 3.72 -7.50
N VAL A 34 13.22 3.57 -6.66
CA VAL A 34 12.04 2.76 -6.94
C VAL A 34 10.78 3.60 -6.76
N LEU A 35 9.87 3.52 -7.74
CA LEU A 35 8.55 4.11 -7.64
C LEU A 35 7.58 3.03 -7.13
N LEU A 36 6.95 3.29 -6.00
CA LEU A 36 5.81 2.51 -5.52
C LEU A 36 4.54 3.11 -6.12
N ASP A 37 3.53 2.27 -6.35
CA ASP A 37 2.26 2.72 -6.91
C ASP A 37 1.10 1.95 -6.29
N GLY A 38 0.37 2.63 -5.41
CA GLY A 38 -0.83 2.14 -4.76
C GLY A 38 -2.11 2.67 -5.40
N SER A 39 -2.03 3.35 -6.55
CA SER A 39 -3.14 4.12 -7.14
C SER A 39 -4.34 3.27 -7.58
N ASN A 40 -4.17 1.96 -7.72
CA ASN A 40 -5.26 1.02 -8.00
C ASN A 40 -6.01 0.57 -6.73
N SER A 41 -5.59 1.00 -5.54
CA SER A 41 -6.33 0.74 -4.31
C SER A 41 -7.69 1.44 -4.37
N ILE A 42 -8.73 0.76 -3.91
CA ILE A 42 -10.10 1.26 -3.97
C ILE A 42 -10.84 1.05 -2.65
N ASP A 43 -11.86 1.85 -2.43
CA ASP A 43 -12.84 1.65 -1.39
C ASP A 43 -14.22 1.82 -2.07
N GLU A 44 -15.07 0.80 -2.03
CA GLU A 44 -16.32 0.80 -2.81
C GLU A 44 -17.44 1.61 -2.14
N ASP A 45 -17.37 1.84 -0.83
CA ASP A 45 -18.36 2.63 -0.08
C ASP A 45 -17.79 3.86 0.63
N GLY A 46 -16.47 4.00 0.66
CA GLY A 46 -15.79 5.13 1.28
C GLY A 46 -14.68 5.77 0.42
N ILE A 47 -13.72 6.35 1.12
CA ILE A 47 -12.56 7.03 0.54
C ILE A 47 -11.33 6.59 1.34
N ILE A 48 -10.29 6.17 0.64
CA ILE A 48 -8.97 5.91 1.24
C ILE A 48 -8.34 7.23 1.68
N VAL A 49 -8.03 7.36 2.97
CA VAL A 49 -7.44 8.56 3.58
C VAL A 49 -5.96 8.41 3.90
N ASN A 50 -5.43 7.18 3.92
CA ASN A 50 -4.03 6.92 4.22
C ASN A 50 -3.45 5.77 3.38
N TYR A 51 -2.17 5.94 3.00
CA TYR A 51 -1.33 4.94 2.33
C TYR A 51 -0.01 4.87 3.09
N ASN A 52 0.29 3.72 3.68
CA ASN A 52 1.51 3.47 4.43
C ASN A 52 2.28 2.31 3.80
N TRP A 53 3.50 2.57 3.37
CA TRP A 53 4.41 1.57 2.84
C TRP A 53 5.43 1.18 3.90
N ALA A 54 5.62 -0.13 4.10
CA ALA A 54 6.52 -0.64 5.11
C ALA A 54 7.36 -1.81 4.60
N GLU A 55 8.58 -1.92 5.11
CA GLU A 55 9.43 -3.10 4.98
C GLU A 55 9.70 -3.65 6.37
N ASN A 56 9.50 -4.95 6.59
CA ASN A 56 9.66 -5.58 7.91
C ASN A 56 8.91 -4.85 9.04
N SER A 57 7.69 -4.38 8.75
CA SER A 57 6.84 -3.61 9.66
C SER A 57 7.37 -2.23 10.07
N ILE A 58 8.42 -1.73 9.40
CA ILE A 58 8.94 -0.37 9.58
C ILE A 58 8.43 0.48 8.42
N GLU A 59 7.78 1.61 8.72
CA GLU A 59 7.35 2.58 7.70
C GLU A 59 8.57 3.11 6.94
N ILE A 60 8.50 3.05 5.61
CA ILE A 60 9.53 3.56 4.70
C ILE A 60 9.02 4.72 3.83
N ALA A 61 7.71 4.80 3.62
CA ALA A 61 7.08 5.89 2.87
C ALA A 61 5.57 5.98 3.12
N THR A 62 5.01 7.14 2.78
CA THR A 62 3.56 7.38 2.78
C THR A 62 3.12 7.99 1.45
N GLY A 63 1.82 7.90 1.17
CA GLY A 63 1.20 8.44 -0.04
C GLY A 63 0.94 7.40 -1.12
N VAL A 64 0.19 7.82 -2.14
CA VAL A 64 -0.30 6.93 -3.21
C VAL A 64 0.85 6.36 -4.03
N SER A 65 1.82 7.20 -4.42
CA SER A 65 2.90 6.82 -5.32
C SER A 65 4.25 7.42 -4.91
N PRO A 66 4.81 7.04 -3.74
CA PRO A 66 6.07 7.59 -3.27
C PRO A 66 7.27 7.01 -4.04
N GLN A 67 8.33 7.80 -4.10
CA GLN A 67 9.64 7.37 -4.55
C GLN A 67 10.51 7.01 -3.34
N ILE A 68 11.11 5.83 -3.35
CA ILE A 68 12.02 5.33 -2.31
C ILE A 68 13.38 4.97 -2.90
N ALA A 69 14.35 4.70 -2.03
CA ALA A 69 15.69 4.26 -2.40
C ALA A 69 15.97 2.89 -1.75
N LEU A 70 16.26 1.88 -2.55
CA LEU A 70 16.52 0.50 -2.11
C LEU A 70 17.95 0.07 -2.44
N ALA A 71 18.54 -0.78 -1.61
CA ALA A 71 19.84 -1.38 -1.90
C ALA A 71 19.69 -2.57 -2.86
N VAL A 72 20.81 -3.07 -3.39
CA VAL A 72 20.84 -4.37 -4.09
C VAL A 72 20.32 -5.46 -3.15
N GLY A 73 19.39 -6.28 -3.64
CA GLY A 73 18.76 -7.32 -2.84
C GLY A 73 17.30 -7.56 -3.20
N ILE A 74 16.66 -8.40 -2.39
CA ILE A 74 15.22 -8.68 -2.47
C ILE A 74 14.54 -7.96 -1.31
N HIS A 75 13.57 -7.13 -1.64
CA HIS A 75 12.79 -6.33 -0.72
C HIS A 75 11.33 -6.77 -0.77
N THR A 76 10.70 -6.95 0.38
CA THR A 76 9.27 -7.26 0.49
C THR A 76 8.58 -6.05 1.10
N ILE A 77 7.83 -5.33 0.27
CA ILE A 77 7.19 -4.07 0.66
C ILE A 77 5.70 -4.30 0.81
N THR A 78 5.16 -3.96 1.98
CA THR A 78 3.73 -4.01 2.27
C THR A 78 3.12 -2.62 2.18
N LEU A 79 2.07 -2.47 1.38
CA LEU A 79 1.15 -1.35 1.43
C LEU A 79 0.05 -1.64 2.44
N THR A 80 -0.21 -0.72 3.35
CA THR A 80 -1.43 -0.65 4.16
C THR A 80 -2.23 0.57 3.75
N VAL A 81 -3.48 0.37 3.34
CA VAL A 81 -4.44 1.45 3.09
C VAL A 81 -5.43 1.55 4.24
N THR A 82 -5.91 2.76 4.51
CA THR A 82 -6.92 3.04 5.55
C THR A 82 -8.01 3.93 4.97
N ASP A 83 -9.26 3.56 5.19
CA ASP A 83 -10.41 4.37 4.79
C ASP A 83 -10.79 5.44 5.83
N VAL A 84 -11.78 6.25 5.50
CA VAL A 84 -12.32 7.32 6.35
C VAL A 84 -13.01 6.79 7.62
N ASP A 85 -13.46 5.54 7.62
CA ASP A 85 -14.07 4.84 8.75
C ASP A 85 -13.03 4.17 9.67
N GLY A 86 -11.76 4.21 9.26
CA GLY A 86 -10.62 3.67 9.99
C GLY A 86 -10.39 2.17 9.76
N LEU A 87 -11.08 1.53 8.81
CA LEU A 87 -10.80 0.16 8.41
C LEU A 87 -9.56 0.12 7.52
N THR A 88 -8.86 -1.01 7.53
CA THR A 88 -7.62 -1.18 6.80
C THR A 88 -7.59 -2.46 5.99
N ASN A 89 -6.73 -2.46 4.98
CA ASN A 89 -6.34 -3.65 4.24
C ASN A 89 -4.89 -3.50 3.77
N THR A 90 -4.27 -4.62 3.41
CA THR A 90 -2.86 -4.68 3.04
C THR A 90 -2.64 -5.47 1.77
N ASP A 91 -1.66 -5.06 0.98
CA ASP A 91 -1.13 -5.82 -0.15
C ASP A 91 0.40 -5.76 -0.16
N THR A 92 1.06 -6.74 -0.79
CA THR A 92 2.53 -6.87 -0.75
C THR A 92 3.09 -7.09 -2.14
N ILE A 93 4.20 -6.40 -2.43
CA ILE A 93 5.03 -6.62 -3.61
C ILE A 93 6.43 -7.07 -3.23
N THR A 94 7.06 -7.81 -4.13
CA THR A 94 8.48 -8.13 -4.10
C THR A 94 9.21 -7.23 -5.10
N ILE A 95 10.25 -6.56 -4.63
CA ILE A 95 11.14 -5.75 -5.47
C ILE A 95 12.52 -6.40 -5.43
N THR A 96 13.02 -6.80 -6.60
CA THR A 96 14.37 -7.35 -6.75
C THR A 96 15.26 -6.32 -7.42
N VAL A 97 16.34 -5.93 -6.73
CA VAL A 97 17.33 -4.97 -7.22
C VAL A 97 18.63 -5.73 -7.52
N PHE A 98 19.07 -5.68 -8.78
CA PHE A 98 20.32 -6.26 -9.27
C PHE A 98 21.41 -5.21 -9.48
N GLU A 99 22.65 -5.68 -9.54
CA GLU A 99 23.80 -4.95 -10.11
C GLU A 99 23.89 -5.10 -11.63
#